data_AF-A0A258FBL5-F1
#
_entry.id   AF-A0A258FBL5-F1
#
_cell.length_a   1.000
_cell.length_b   1.000
_cell.length_c   1.000
_cell.angle_alpha   90.00
_cell.angle_beta   90.00
_cell.angle_gamma   90.00
#
_symmetry.space_group_name_H-M   'P 1'
#
loop_
_entity.id
_entity.type
_entity.pdbx_description
1 polymer ?
#
loop_
_entity_poly.entity_id
_entity_poly.type
_entity_poly.pdbx_seq_one_letter_code
_entity_poly.pdbx_strand_id
1 'polypeptide(L)'
;MNLHRRGLIASSAALAFAGLARHASAQTAGEETYVNEVHGYGPLITDPNRLLDLPEGFSYQVVVQGGDTMDDGLFVPGQPDGMACFPLEGSRVALVVNHELKGSSGLHRNLGPGGLHEERLGLLDAAKAYDTYKDGRPLPGGCSTIIYDLQTRQKVSQHLTLAGTSTNCCGGPTPWGSWLSCEETLETPADADVAKNHGWVFEVPATATGLVDPVPLKAMGRFDHEAVCIDPRTGMVYLTEDDHTGLFYRFIPNTPGELVRGGKLQALAWKGVPAADTRNHD
;
A
#
# COMPACT_ATOMS: atom_id res chain seq x y z
N MET A 1 -50.67 31.21 -4.29
CA MET A 1 -49.32 31.81 -4.33
C MET A 1 -48.58 31.19 -5.50
N ASN A 2 -48.48 31.91 -6.62
CA ASN A 2 -47.93 31.38 -7.87
C ASN A 2 -46.40 31.38 -7.82
N LEU A 3 -45.79 30.20 -7.62
CA LEU A 3 -44.35 30.02 -7.72
C LEU A 3 -43.94 30.10 -9.21
N HIS A 4 -43.40 31.25 -9.61
CA HIS A 4 -42.83 31.41 -10.94
C HIS A 4 -41.52 30.63 -11.08
N ARG A 5 -41.43 29.73 -12.07
CA ARG A 5 -40.21 28.96 -12.42
C ARG A 5 -38.94 29.82 -12.52
N ARG A 6 -39.07 31.10 -12.90
CA ARG A 6 -37.96 32.05 -13.00
C ARG A 6 -37.40 32.47 -11.63
N GLY A 7 -38.23 32.51 -10.58
CA GLY A 7 -37.78 32.79 -9.20
C GLY A 7 -37.10 31.60 -8.52
N LEU A 8 -37.52 30.38 -8.87
CA LEU A 8 -36.89 29.15 -8.38
C LEU A 8 -35.49 28.93 -8.97
N ILE A 9 -35.28 29.30 -10.24
CA ILE A 9 -33.97 29.23 -10.91
C ILE A 9 -33.02 30.32 -10.40
N ALA A 10 -33.52 31.54 -10.15
CA ALA A 10 -32.70 32.62 -9.59
C ALA A 10 -32.23 32.35 -8.15
N SER A 11 -33.07 31.71 -7.33
CA SER A 11 -32.74 31.35 -5.94
C SER A 11 -31.78 30.15 -5.84
N SER A 12 -31.89 29.17 -6.75
CA SER A 12 -30.96 28.04 -6.81
C SER A 12 -29.58 28.42 -7.35
N ALA A 13 -29.50 29.33 -8.33
CA ALA A 13 -28.23 29.88 -8.78
C ALA A 13 -27.51 30.67 -7.67
N ALA A 14 -28.24 31.51 -6.90
CA ALA A 14 -27.65 32.26 -5.79
C ALA A 14 -27.09 31.35 -4.68
N LEU A 15 -27.78 30.23 -4.37
CA LEU A 15 -27.29 29.23 -3.42
C LEU A 15 -26.04 28.49 -3.94
N ALA A 16 -25.99 28.16 -5.23
CA ALA A 16 -24.83 27.52 -5.84
C ALA A 16 -23.59 28.43 -5.82
N PHE A 17 -23.75 29.73 -6.11
CA PHE A 17 -22.64 30.69 -6.03
C PHE A 17 -22.24 31.04 -4.60
N ALA A 18 -23.17 31.06 -3.64
CA ALA A 18 -22.84 31.19 -2.22
C ALA A 18 -22.07 29.98 -1.68
N GLY A 19 -22.42 28.77 -2.13
CA GLY A 19 -21.67 27.55 -1.83
C GLY A 19 -20.26 27.58 -2.41
N LEU A 20 -20.11 28.00 -3.66
CA LEU A 20 -18.80 28.13 -4.31
C LEU A 20 -17.93 29.22 -3.66
N ALA A 21 -18.51 30.36 -3.28
CA ALA A 21 -17.81 31.43 -2.57
C ALA A 21 -17.36 31.00 -1.17
N ARG A 22 -18.18 30.20 -0.45
CA ARG A 22 -17.78 29.57 0.82
C ARG A 22 -16.68 28.55 0.64
N HIS A 23 -16.72 27.73 -0.42
CA HIS A 23 -15.66 26.77 -0.70
C HIS A 23 -14.33 27.46 -1.06
N ALA A 24 -14.37 28.51 -1.89
CA ALA A 24 -13.21 29.33 -2.20
C ALA A 24 -12.66 30.08 -0.96
N SER A 25 -13.56 30.55 -0.08
CA SER A 25 -13.18 31.16 1.20
C SER A 25 -12.61 30.13 2.19
N ALA A 26 -13.07 28.87 2.17
CA ALA A 26 -12.52 27.79 2.98
C ALA A 26 -11.15 27.32 2.47
N GLN A 27 -10.89 27.37 1.16
CA GLN A 27 -9.56 27.13 0.59
C GLN A 27 -8.57 28.28 0.85
N THR A 28 -9.06 29.50 1.14
CA THR A 28 -8.23 30.66 1.49
C THR A 28 -8.15 30.92 2.99
N ALA A 29 -9.08 30.37 3.79
CA ALA A 29 -9.11 30.47 5.24
C ALA A 29 -8.45 29.24 5.88
N GLY A 30 -7.12 29.27 5.84
CA GLY A 30 -6.26 28.43 6.64
C GLY A 30 -4.84 28.86 6.35
N GLU A 31 -4.32 29.84 7.09
CA GLU A 31 -2.88 29.81 7.37
C GLU A 31 -2.60 28.39 7.88
N GLU A 32 -1.61 27.70 7.29
CA GLU A 32 -1.18 26.41 7.83
C GLU A 32 -0.96 26.58 9.33
N THR A 33 -1.84 26.00 10.14
CA THR A 33 -1.73 26.05 11.61
C THR A 33 -0.63 25.11 12.11
N TYR A 34 -0.02 24.37 11.18
CA TYR A 34 1.19 23.61 11.43
C TYR A 34 2.38 24.56 11.62
N VAL A 35 2.63 24.91 12.88
CA VAL A 35 3.91 25.48 13.27
C VAL A 35 4.88 24.30 13.43
N ASN A 36 5.81 24.15 12.50
CA ASN A 36 6.90 23.20 12.65
C ASN A 36 7.73 23.65 13.87
N GLU A 37 7.56 22.96 15.01
CA GLU A 37 8.20 23.32 16.29
C GLU A 37 9.71 23.00 16.31
N VAL A 38 10.23 22.44 15.20
CA VAL A 38 11.64 22.12 15.02
C VAL A 38 12.21 23.00 13.92
N HIS A 39 13.40 23.54 14.14
CA HIS A 39 14.17 24.13 13.04
C HIS A 39 14.48 23.03 12.03
N GLY A 40 13.69 22.94 10.96
CA GLY A 40 13.85 21.92 9.92
C GLY A 40 15.22 22.02 9.22
N TYR A 41 15.46 21.14 8.25
CA TYR A 41 16.75 21.03 7.55
C TYR A 41 17.08 22.20 6.59
N GLY A 42 16.33 23.31 6.65
CA GLY A 42 16.45 24.43 5.72
C GLY A 42 15.53 24.30 4.51
N PRO A 43 15.58 25.26 3.57
CA PRO A 43 14.78 25.24 2.35
C PRO A 43 15.18 24.08 1.44
N LEU A 44 14.22 23.58 0.66
CA LEU A 44 14.48 22.58 -0.37
C LEU A 44 15.20 23.23 -1.56
N ILE A 45 16.19 22.51 -2.09
CA ILE A 45 16.92 22.86 -3.30
C ILE A 45 16.32 22.05 -4.46
N THR A 46 15.90 22.74 -5.52
CA THR A 46 15.31 22.08 -6.69
C THR A 46 16.29 21.14 -7.36
N ASP A 47 15.89 19.89 -7.55
CA ASP A 47 16.65 18.90 -8.29
C ASP A 47 16.62 19.21 -9.80
N PRO A 48 17.77 19.34 -10.47
CA PRO A 48 17.83 19.51 -11.92
C PRO A 48 17.11 18.39 -12.70
N ASN A 49 17.07 17.18 -12.15
CA ASN A 49 16.38 16.03 -12.73
C ASN A 49 14.89 15.95 -12.36
N ARG A 50 14.42 16.83 -11.46
CA ARG A 50 13.04 16.89 -10.95
C ARG A 50 12.54 15.57 -10.35
N LEU A 51 13.43 14.83 -9.69
CA LEU A 51 13.04 13.62 -8.96
C LEU A 51 12.75 13.93 -7.49
N LEU A 52 13.69 14.56 -6.79
CA LEU A 52 13.54 14.85 -5.36
C LEU A 52 14.29 16.12 -4.95
N ASP A 53 13.52 17.16 -4.61
CA ASP A 53 14.06 18.38 -4.03
C ASP A 53 14.51 18.10 -2.59
N LEU A 54 15.77 18.42 -2.27
CA LEU A 54 16.38 18.09 -0.97
C LEU A 54 17.00 19.33 -0.32
N PRO A 55 17.05 19.40 1.02
CA PRO A 55 17.77 20.46 1.72
C PRO A 55 19.29 20.42 1.45
N GLU A 56 19.97 21.53 1.74
CA GLU A 56 21.44 21.59 1.64
C GLU A 56 22.11 20.48 2.47
N GLY A 57 23.10 19.80 1.88
CA GLY A 57 23.85 18.70 2.53
C GLY A 57 23.21 17.32 2.40
N PHE A 58 22.00 17.20 1.84
CA PHE A 58 21.36 15.92 1.53
C PHE A 58 21.62 15.50 0.08
N SER A 59 21.58 14.19 -0.18
CA SER A 59 21.71 13.60 -1.51
C SER A 59 20.90 12.32 -1.60
N TYR A 60 20.43 11.96 -2.79
CA TYR A 60 19.75 10.69 -3.06
C TYR A 60 20.51 9.85 -4.09
N GLN A 61 20.16 8.57 -4.15
CA GLN A 61 20.53 7.66 -5.23
C GLN A 61 19.27 6.89 -5.63
N VAL A 62 18.99 6.81 -6.93
CA VAL A 62 17.98 5.88 -7.44
C VAL A 62 18.54 4.47 -7.36
N VAL A 63 17.93 3.62 -6.54
CA VAL A 63 18.39 2.23 -6.34
C VAL A 63 17.79 1.31 -7.41
N VAL A 64 16.51 1.50 -7.72
CA VAL A 64 15.72 0.72 -8.67
C VAL A 64 14.64 1.62 -9.29
N GLN A 65 14.28 1.37 -10.55
CA GLN A 65 13.13 1.97 -11.21
C GLN A 65 12.16 0.90 -11.74
N GLY A 66 10.85 1.20 -11.73
CA GLY A 66 9.85 0.34 -12.37
C GLY A 66 10.15 0.14 -13.86
N GLY A 67 9.98 -1.08 -14.35
CA GLY A 67 10.34 -1.48 -15.72
C GLY A 67 11.80 -1.88 -15.92
N ASP A 68 12.67 -1.75 -14.90
CA ASP A 68 14.01 -2.34 -14.94
C ASP A 68 13.92 -3.88 -14.98
N THR A 69 14.94 -4.54 -15.54
CA THR A 69 15.03 -6.00 -15.47
C THR A 69 15.63 -6.43 -14.14
N MET A 70 14.92 -7.30 -13.43
CA MET A 70 15.37 -7.97 -12.21
C MET A 70 16.26 -9.17 -12.54
N ASP A 71 16.94 -9.71 -11.53
CA ASP A 71 17.88 -10.84 -11.68
C ASP A 71 17.16 -12.17 -11.98
N ASP A 72 15.88 -12.28 -11.67
CA ASP A 72 15.01 -13.40 -12.07
C ASP A 72 14.48 -13.28 -13.52
N GLY A 73 14.86 -12.22 -14.23
CA GLY A 73 14.46 -11.94 -15.60
C GLY A 73 13.09 -11.28 -15.75
N LEU A 74 12.33 -11.08 -14.67
CA LEU A 74 11.07 -10.31 -14.69
C LEU A 74 11.35 -8.81 -14.72
N PHE A 75 10.31 -8.00 -14.94
CA PHE A 75 10.40 -6.55 -14.74
C PHE A 75 10.12 -6.18 -13.29
N VAL A 76 10.77 -5.12 -12.82
CA VAL A 76 10.37 -4.45 -11.58
C VAL A 76 8.96 -3.90 -11.77
N PRO A 77 7.97 -4.32 -10.97
CA PRO A 77 6.63 -3.78 -11.11
C PRO A 77 6.58 -2.29 -10.77
N GLY A 78 5.60 -1.59 -11.35
CA GLY A 78 5.33 -0.17 -11.07
C GLY A 78 4.75 0.08 -9.67
N GLN A 79 4.46 1.35 -9.38
CA GLN A 79 3.84 1.83 -8.13
C GLN A 79 4.43 1.17 -6.87
N PRO A 80 5.75 1.30 -6.64
CA PRO A 80 6.34 0.84 -5.39
C PRO A 80 5.73 1.62 -4.22
N ASP A 81 5.36 0.91 -3.17
CA ASP A 81 4.69 1.48 -2.00
C ASP A 81 5.38 1.03 -0.70
N GLY A 82 4.63 0.58 0.31
CA GLY A 82 5.11 0.16 1.60
C GLY A 82 6.28 -0.82 1.51
N MET A 83 7.27 -0.56 2.35
CA MET A 83 8.51 -1.34 2.35
C MET A 83 9.16 -1.38 3.74
N ALA A 84 9.96 -2.41 3.96
CA ALA A 84 10.80 -2.52 5.15
C ALA A 84 12.18 -3.08 4.81
N CYS A 85 13.18 -2.59 5.56
CA CYS A 85 14.57 -2.97 5.45
C CYS A 85 14.95 -3.94 6.58
N PHE A 86 15.47 -5.10 6.21
CA PHE A 86 15.83 -6.18 7.13
C PHE A 86 17.34 -6.44 7.06
N PRO A 87 18.03 -6.56 8.21
CA PRO A 87 19.45 -6.87 8.23
C PRO A 87 19.72 -8.28 7.70
N LEU A 88 20.77 -8.41 6.88
CA LEU A 88 21.35 -9.68 6.47
C LEU A 88 22.80 -9.77 6.99
N GLU A 89 23.55 -10.76 6.54
CA GLU A 89 24.97 -10.90 6.89
C GLU A 89 25.82 -9.72 6.37
N GLY A 90 26.79 -9.31 7.20
CA GLY A 90 27.74 -8.24 6.84
C GLY A 90 27.08 -6.86 6.71
N SER A 91 27.33 -6.18 5.59
CA SER A 91 26.77 -4.87 5.26
C SER A 91 25.47 -4.93 4.45
N ARG A 92 24.93 -6.14 4.24
CA ARG A 92 23.79 -6.33 3.34
C ARG A 92 22.46 -6.19 4.08
N VAL A 93 21.46 -5.73 3.35
CA VAL A 93 20.08 -5.66 3.78
C VAL A 93 19.16 -6.21 2.69
N ALA A 94 18.03 -6.78 3.10
CA ALA A 94 16.89 -7.07 2.23
C ALA A 94 15.87 -5.94 2.39
N LEU A 95 15.52 -5.27 1.29
CA LEU A 95 14.39 -4.35 1.23
C LEU A 95 13.24 -5.07 0.53
N VAL A 96 12.18 -5.40 1.27
CA VAL A 96 10.95 -5.97 0.70
C VAL A 96 10.00 -4.82 0.39
N VAL A 97 9.55 -4.72 -0.87
CA VAL A 97 8.81 -3.59 -1.41
C VAL A 97 7.50 -4.08 -2.01
N ASN A 98 6.39 -3.48 -1.59
CA ASN A 98 5.09 -3.70 -2.20
C ASN A 98 4.97 -2.98 -3.55
N HIS A 99 4.05 -3.48 -4.37
CA HIS A 99 3.63 -2.85 -5.61
C HIS A 99 2.11 -2.69 -5.63
N GLU A 100 1.63 -1.44 -5.56
CA GLU A 100 0.22 -1.06 -5.36
C GLU A 100 -0.63 -1.19 -6.63
N LEU A 101 -0.38 -2.24 -7.40
CA LEU A 101 -0.99 -2.45 -8.70
C LEU A 101 -2.36 -3.13 -8.54
N LYS A 102 -3.41 -2.32 -8.59
CA LYS A 102 -4.81 -2.79 -8.63
C LYS A 102 -5.16 -3.65 -9.85
N GLY A 103 -5.69 -4.85 -9.62
CA GLY A 103 -6.05 -5.82 -10.67
C GLY A 103 -7.15 -5.33 -11.65
N SER A 104 -8.15 -4.62 -11.16
CA SER A 104 -9.18 -4.03 -12.05
C SER A 104 -8.68 -2.86 -12.91
N SER A 105 -7.53 -2.26 -12.60
CA SER A 105 -7.00 -1.12 -13.35
C SER A 105 -6.34 -1.57 -14.65
N GLY A 106 -6.93 -1.19 -15.79
CA GLY A 106 -6.38 -1.47 -17.12
C GLY A 106 -4.95 -0.94 -17.32
N LEU A 107 -4.61 0.19 -16.67
CA LEU A 107 -3.26 0.74 -16.69
C LEU A 107 -2.29 -0.15 -15.89
N HIS A 108 -2.70 -0.60 -14.70
CA HIS A 108 -1.82 -1.33 -13.78
C HIS A 108 -1.51 -2.74 -14.29
N ARG A 109 -2.39 -3.34 -15.09
CA ARG A 109 -2.12 -4.64 -15.75
C ARG A 109 -0.80 -4.63 -16.54
N ASN A 110 -0.46 -3.48 -17.11
CA ASN A 110 0.71 -3.29 -17.96
C ASN A 110 1.97 -2.91 -17.17
N LEU A 111 1.86 -2.69 -15.86
CA LEU A 111 2.95 -2.29 -14.98
C LEU A 111 3.43 -3.45 -14.09
N GLY A 112 2.84 -4.64 -14.24
CA GLY A 112 3.21 -5.83 -13.49
C GLY A 112 4.53 -6.46 -13.94
N PRO A 113 4.97 -7.54 -13.27
CA PRO A 113 6.27 -8.18 -13.53
C PRO A 113 6.40 -8.83 -14.91
N GLY A 114 5.28 -9.11 -15.57
CA GLY A 114 5.21 -9.68 -16.92
C GLY A 114 5.53 -8.70 -18.05
N GLY A 115 5.51 -7.39 -17.78
CA GLY A 115 5.73 -6.34 -18.78
C GLY A 115 4.46 -5.85 -19.48
N LEU A 116 4.59 -4.75 -20.21
CA LEU A 116 3.50 -4.06 -20.93
C LEU A 116 2.83 -4.95 -21.99
N HIS A 117 3.60 -5.84 -22.61
CA HIS A 117 3.14 -6.76 -23.64
C HIS A 117 3.16 -8.21 -23.18
N GLU A 118 3.23 -8.42 -21.85
CA GLU A 118 3.27 -9.74 -21.23
C GLU A 118 4.46 -10.59 -21.69
N GLU A 119 5.50 -9.95 -22.20
CA GLU A 119 6.65 -10.58 -22.83
C GLU A 119 7.44 -11.50 -21.89
N ARG A 120 7.24 -11.36 -20.57
CA ARG A 120 7.89 -12.15 -19.52
C ARG A 120 6.92 -12.96 -18.67
N LEU A 121 5.62 -12.99 -19.00
CA LEU A 121 4.66 -13.81 -18.25
C LEU A 121 5.03 -15.30 -18.25
N GLY A 122 5.67 -15.80 -19.30
CA GLY A 122 6.15 -17.18 -19.36
C GLY A 122 7.24 -17.53 -18.32
N LEU A 123 7.84 -16.53 -17.66
CA LEU A 123 8.78 -16.72 -16.56
C LEU A 123 8.08 -16.81 -15.19
N LEU A 124 6.81 -16.39 -15.10
CA LEU A 124 6.04 -16.37 -13.87
C LEU A 124 5.16 -17.62 -13.77
N ASP A 125 5.41 -18.44 -12.76
CA ASP A 125 4.58 -19.62 -12.48
C ASP A 125 3.24 -19.19 -11.86
N ALA A 126 2.16 -19.25 -12.65
CA ALA A 126 0.82 -18.92 -12.20
C ALA A 126 0.34 -19.81 -11.03
N ALA A 127 0.91 -21.01 -10.84
CA ALA A 127 0.57 -21.84 -9.68
C ALA A 127 1.11 -21.28 -8.35
N LYS A 128 2.11 -20.37 -8.42
CA LYS A 128 2.66 -19.64 -7.27
C LYS A 128 2.06 -18.26 -7.07
N ALA A 129 1.13 -17.85 -7.93
CA ALA A 129 0.39 -16.61 -7.80
C ALA A 129 -0.79 -16.80 -6.84
N TYR A 130 -1.10 -15.80 -5.99
CA TYR A 130 -2.30 -15.86 -5.15
C TYR A 130 -3.53 -16.00 -6.04
N ASP A 131 -3.66 -15.15 -7.05
CA ASP A 131 -4.77 -15.17 -7.99
C ASP A 131 -4.32 -14.85 -9.43
N THR A 132 -5.24 -15.10 -10.36
CA THR A 132 -5.10 -14.77 -11.77
C THR A 132 -6.33 -14.02 -12.27
N TYR A 133 -6.16 -13.27 -13.34
CA TYR A 133 -7.26 -12.88 -14.22
C TYR A 133 -8.01 -14.12 -14.73
N LYS A 134 -9.22 -13.93 -15.28
CA LYS A 134 -10.03 -15.04 -15.83
C LYS A 134 -9.37 -15.75 -17.02
N ASP A 135 -8.40 -15.10 -17.66
CA ASP A 135 -7.59 -15.66 -18.74
C ASP A 135 -6.32 -16.39 -18.26
N GLY A 136 -6.10 -16.50 -16.94
CA GLY A 136 -5.01 -17.25 -16.32
C GLY A 136 -3.72 -16.46 -16.09
N ARG A 137 -3.66 -15.18 -16.48
CA ARG A 137 -2.50 -14.32 -16.20
C ARG A 137 -2.48 -13.93 -14.70
N PRO A 138 -1.35 -14.00 -14.00
CA PRO A 138 -1.24 -13.51 -12.62
C PRO A 138 -1.60 -12.03 -12.49
N LEU A 139 -2.21 -11.66 -11.36
CA LEU A 139 -2.46 -10.25 -11.03
C LEU A 139 -1.14 -9.48 -10.82
N PRO A 140 -1.13 -8.15 -11.08
CA PRO A 140 0.09 -7.39 -11.26
C PRO A 140 0.75 -6.93 -9.96
N GLY A 141 0.02 -6.95 -8.84
CA GLY A 141 0.54 -6.59 -7.52
C GLY A 141 1.50 -7.64 -6.96
N GLY A 142 1.92 -7.41 -5.73
CA GLY A 142 2.79 -8.30 -4.98
C GLY A 142 3.95 -7.57 -4.33
N CYS A 143 5.04 -8.31 -4.14
CA CYS A 143 6.26 -7.80 -3.53
C CYS A 143 7.47 -8.17 -4.37
N SER A 144 8.45 -7.26 -4.44
CA SER A 144 9.82 -7.59 -4.83
C SER A 144 10.77 -7.44 -3.64
N THR A 145 11.87 -8.17 -3.65
CA THR A 145 12.94 -8.05 -2.65
C THR A 145 14.22 -7.60 -3.32
N ILE A 146 14.80 -6.52 -2.81
CA ILE A 146 16.08 -5.98 -3.23
C ILE A 146 17.13 -6.35 -2.17
N ILE A 147 18.22 -6.97 -2.60
CA ILE A 147 19.41 -7.12 -1.76
C ILE A 147 20.33 -5.94 -2.04
N TYR A 148 20.60 -5.13 -1.02
CA TYR A 148 21.43 -3.93 -1.14
C TYR A 148 22.61 -4.01 -0.16
N ASP A 149 23.79 -3.61 -0.61
CA ASP A 149 24.99 -3.55 0.22
C ASP A 149 25.25 -2.10 0.66
N LEU A 150 25.12 -1.85 1.96
CA LEU A 150 25.27 -0.52 2.55
C LEU A 150 26.72 -0.01 2.51
N GLN A 151 27.71 -0.91 2.45
CA GLN A 151 29.12 -0.54 2.38
C GLN A 151 29.49 -0.06 0.97
N THR A 152 29.08 -0.81 -0.05
CA THR A 152 29.38 -0.45 -1.45
C THR A 152 28.36 0.53 -2.04
N ARG A 153 27.20 0.68 -1.40
CA ARG A 153 26.04 1.46 -1.87
C ARG A 153 25.56 0.99 -3.24
N GLN A 154 25.46 -0.33 -3.41
CA GLN A 154 25.05 -0.95 -4.67
C GLN A 154 23.95 -1.99 -4.44
N LYS A 155 23.05 -2.08 -5.42
CA LYS A 155 22.14 -3.21 -5.56
C LYS A 155 22.96 -4.47 -5.87
N VAL A 156 22.78 -5.51 -5.05
CA VAL A 156 23.41 -6.82 -5.22
C VAL A 156 22.54 -7.71 -6.10
N SER A 157 21.23 -7.74 -5.83
CA SER A 157 20.25 -8.48 -6.63
C SER A 157 18.84 -7.97 -6.35
N GLN A 158 17.89 -8.34 -7.21
CA GLN A 158 16.48 -8.12 -7.01
C GLN A 158 15.66 -9.23 -7.66
N HIS A 159 14.56 -9.64 -7.02
CA HIS A 159 13.66 -10.67 -7.52
C HIS A 159 12.25 -10.50 -6.96
N LEU A 160 11.27 -11.08 -7.64
CA LEU A 160 9.88 -11.12 -7.18
C LEU A 160 9.73 -12.13 -6.03
N THR A 161 9.03 -11.74 -4.96
CA THR A 161 8.84 -12.57 -3.75
C THR A 161 7.39 -12.90 -3.44
N LEU A 162 6.43 -12.06 -3.85
CA LEU A 162 4.99 -12.34 -3.78
C LEU A 162 4.36 -11.97 -5.13
N ALA A 163 3.44 -12.80 -5.62
CA ALA A 163 2.78 -12.60 -6.92
C ALA A 163 1.28 -12.90 -6.85
N GLY A 164 0.52 -12.31 -7.79
CA GLY A 164 -0.90 -12.60 -7.96
C GLY A 164 -1.82 -11.95 -6.94
N THR A 165 -1.31 -11.00 -6.14
CA THR A 165 -2.11 -10.15 -5.26
C THR A 165 -2.46 -8.85 -5.96
N SER A 166 -3.32 -8.04 -5.35
CA SER A 166 -3.79 -6.77 -5.89
C SER A 166 -3.67 -5.65 -4.87
N THR A 167 -3.28 -4.45 -5.35
CA THR A 167 -3.27 -3.23 -4.54
C THR A 167 -2.49 -3.40 -3.23
N ASN A 168 -1.28 -3.96 -3.32
CA ASN A 168 -0.42 -4.08 -2.16
C ASN A 168 0.04 -2.67 -1.76
N CYS A 169 -0.61 -2.06 -0.77
CA CYS A 169 -0.35 -0.69 -0.33
C CYS A 169 0.80 -0.68 0.69
N CYS A 170 0.51 -0.37 1.95
CA CYS A 170 1.49 -0.40 3.02
C CYS A 170 1.61 -1.82 3.64
N GLY A 171 1.90 -1.88 4.93
CA GLY A 171 2.19 -3.13 5.61
C GLY A 171 2.92 -2.92 6.91
N GLY A 172 3.73 -3.91 7.28
CA GLY A 172 4.58 -3.78 8.46
C GLY A 172 5.62 -4.88 8.62
N PRO A 173 6.82 -4.56 9.13
CA PRO A 173 7.81 -5.57 9.44
C PRO A 173 7.40 -6.38 10.66
N THR A 174 7.67 -7.67 10.63
CA THR A 174 7.54 -8.55 11.79
C THR A 174 8.83 -8.57 12.60
N PRO A 175 8.75 -8.76 13.93
CA PRO A 175 9.93 -8.97 14.78
C PRO A 175 10.76 -10.21 14.42
N TRP A 176 10.22 -11.14 13.65
CA TRP A 176 10.86 -12.39 13.25
C TRP A 176 11.40 -12.38 11.81
N GLY A 177 11.47 -11.21 11.16
CA GLY A 177 12.22 -11.04 9.90
C GLY A 177 11.40 -11.30 8.63
N SER A 178 10.11 -10.98 8.66
CA SER A 178 9.23 -10.99 7.48
C SER A 178 8.52 -9.65 7.32
N TRP A 179 8.02 -9.40 6.12
CA TRP A 179 7.16 -8.28 5.77
C TRP A 179 5.71 -8.75 5.69
N LEU A 180 4.78 -8.01 6.29
CA LEU A 180 3.35 -8.20 6.09
C LEU A 180 2.87 -7.24 5.01
N SER A 181 2.56 -7.76 3.82
CA SER A 181 2.00 -7.00 2.71
C SER A 181 0.48 -6.94 2.83
N CYS A 182 -0.10 -5.75 2.68
CA CYS A 182 -1.52 -5.51 2.85
C CYS A 182 -2.20 -5.18 1.52
N GLU A 183 -3.24 -5.93 1.15
CA GLU A 183 -4.11 -5.56 0.02
C GLU A 183 -5.14 -4.51 0.45
N GLU A 184 -5.05 -3.31 -0.13
CA GLU A 184 -6.03 -2.23 -0.01
C GLU A 184 -7.09 -2.37 -1.11
N THR A 185 -7.86 -3.46 -1.06
CA THR A 185 -8.94 -3.69 -2.03
C THR A 185 -9.94 -4.72 -1.53
N LEU A 186 -11.21 -4.53 -1.90
CA LEU A 186 -12.27 -5.52 -1.68
C LEU A 186 -12.77 -6.17 -2.98
N GLU A 187 -11.93 -6.24 -4.02
CA GLU A 187 -12.27 -6.91 -5.27
C GLU A 187 -12.69 -8.38 -5.06
N THR A 188 -13.70 -8.78 -5.82
CA THR A 188 -14.24 -10.14 -5.87
C THR A 188 -14.47 -10.58 -7.33
N PRO A 189 -14.67 -11.88 -7.59
CA PRO A 189 -15.00 -12.33 -8.94
C PRO A 189 -16.35 -11.81 -9.47
N ALA A 190 -17.19 -11.25 -8.58
CA ALA A 190 -18.52 -10.72 -8.91
C ALA A 190 -18.47 -9.28 -9.46
N ASP A 191 -17.48 -8.48 -9.05
CA ASP A 191 -17.35 -7.06 -9.40
C ASP A 191 -16.06 -6.73 -10.17
N ALA A 192 -15.10 -7.64 -10.21
CA ALA A 192 -13.85 -7.47 -10.96
C ALA A 192 -13.48 -8.71 -11.80
N ASP A 193 -12.50 -8.52 -12.69
CA ASP A 193 -11.85 -9.60 -13.42
C ASP A 193 -10.73 -10.19 -12.56
N VAL A 194 -11.12 -10.88 -11.50
CA VAL A 194 -10.29 -11.67 -10.60
C VAL A 194 -10.96 -13.03 -10.43
N ALA A 195 -10.22 -14.06 -10.02
CA ALA A 195 -10.75 -15.41 -9.79
C ALA A 195 -10.95 -15.73 -8.30
N LYS A 196 -10.38 -14.92 -7.39
CA LYS A 196 -10.53 -15.03 -5.94
C LYS A 196 -10.97 -13.70 -5.32
N ASN A 197 -11.36 -13.76 -4.04
CA ASN A 197 -11.59 -12.56 -3.26
C ASN A 197 -10.26 -12.00 -2.75
N HIS A 198 -10.13 -10.69 -2.77
CA HIS A 198 -8.98 -9.92 -2.27
C HIS A 198 -9.31 -9.16 -0.98
N GLY A 199 -8.31 -8.48 -0.43
CA GLY A 199 -8.38 -7.71 0.82
C GLY A 199 -7.76 -8.45 1.98
N TRP A 200 -6.64 -9.15 1.73
CA TRP A 200 -5.95 -9.95 2.74
C TRP A 200 -4.55 -9.40 3.05
N VAL A 201 -4.03 -9.82 4.19
CA VAL A 201 -2.61 -9.67 4.53
C VAL A 201 -1.85 -10.92 4.11
N PHE A 202 -0.64 -10.75 3.58
CA PHE A 202 0.28 -11.81 3.19
C PHE A 202 1.62 -11.64 3.90
N GLU A 203 2.26 -12.76 4.25
CA GLU A 203 3.56 -12.73 4.92
C GLU A 203 4.69 -13.13 3.96
N VAL A 204 5.70 -12.27 3.84
CA VAL A 204 6.85 -12.43 2.94
C VAL A 204 8.15 -12.42 3.77
N PRO A 205 8.80 -13.57 4.03
CA PRO A 205 10.10 -13.61 4.67
C PRO A 205 11.14 -12.76 3.94
N ALA A 206 11.89 -11.94 4.67
CA ALA A 206 12.91 -11.07 4.07
C ALA A 206 14.09 -11.86 3.47
N THR A 207 14.29 -13.09 3.92
CA THR A 207 15.30 -14.02 3.42
C THR A 207 14.83 -14.83 2.21
N ALA A 208 13.60 -14.62 1.72
CA ALA A 208 13.09 -15.32 0.54
C ALA A 208 13.95 -14.98 -0.69
N THR A 209 14.45 -16.01 -1.38
CA THR A 209 15.29 -15.87 -2.58
C THR A 209 14.50 -16.01 -3.89
N GLY A 210 13.16 -15.93 -3.80
CA GLY A 210 12.22 -16.07 -4.90
C GLY A 210 10.79 -16.09 -4.39
N LEU A 211 9.84 -16.46 -5.26
CA LEU A 211 8.43 -16.53 -4.91
C LEU A 211 8.15 -17.43 -3.71
N VAL A 212 7.44 -16.88 -2.73
CA VAL A 212 6.90 -17.60 -1.57
C VAL A 212 5.50 -18.11 -1.87
N ASP A 213 5.02 -19.06 -1.07
CA ASP A 213 3.63 -19.50 -1.17
C ASP A 213 2.69 -18.35 -0.75
N PRO A 214 1.74 -17.95 -1.61
CA PRO A 214 0.90 -16.78 -1.37
C PRO A 214 -0.27 -17.13 -0.44
N VAL A 215 0.02 -17.32 0.84
CA VAL A 215 -0.98 -17.72 1.85
C VAL A 215 -1.65 -16.49 2.46
N PRO A 216 -2.95 -16.24 2.22
CA PRO A 216 -3.65 -15.12 2.85
C PRO A 216 -3.88 -15.39 4.34
N LEU A 217 -3.55 -14.42 5.19
CA LEU A 217 -3.75 -14.45 6.64
C LEU A 217 -5.21 -14.12 7.01
N LYS A 218 -6.15 -14.96 6.56
CA LYS A 218 -7.60 -14.68 6.61
C LYS A 218 -8.17 -14.37 8.00
N ALA A 219 -7.53 -14.88 9.07
CA ALA A 219 -7.96 -14.62 10.44
C ALA A 219 -7.77 -13.16 10.87
N MET A 220 -6.96 -12.39 10.13
CA MET A 220 -6.75 -10.95 10.34
C MET A 220 -7.86 -10.10 9.73
N GLY A 221 -8.84 -10.71 9.06
CA GLY A 221 -9.99 -10.02 8.48
C GLY A 221 -9.80 -9.65 7.01
N ARG A 222 -10.90 -9.21 6.40
CA ARG A 222 -10.96 -8.78 5.01
C ARG A 222 -11.55 -7.38 4.91
N PHE A 223 -10.70 -6.41 4.59
CA PHE A 223 -11.01 -4.99 4.44
C PHE A 223 -9.91 -4.33 3.60
N ASP A 224 -10.03 -3.03 3.34
CA ASP A 224 -9.01 -2.23 2.64
C ASP A 224 -7.81 -2.01 3.58
N HIS A 225 -6.93 -3.02 3.72
CA HIS A 225 -5.83 -2.99 4.67
C HIS A 225 -4.77 -1.98 4.21
N GLU A 226 -4.43 -1.05 5.10
CA GLU A 226 -3.38 -0.07 4.85
C GLU A 226 -2.06 -0.55 5.47
N ALA A 227 -1.87 -0.34 6.77
CA ALA A 227 -0.65 -0.67 7.48
C ALA A 227 -0.91 -1.63 8.64
N VAL A 228 0.15 -2.33 9.04
CA VAL A 228 0.14 -3.14 10.25
C VAL A 228 1.33 -2.80 11.13
N CYS A 229 1.13 -2.85 12.45
CA CYS A 229 2.23 -2.76 13.40
C CYS A 229 2.12 -3.87 14.45
N ILE A 230 3.27 -4.41 14.83
CA ILE A 230 3.34 -5.56 15.74
C ILE A 230 3.97 -5.12 17.05
N ASP A 231 3.29 -5.41 18.16
CA ASP A 231 3.93 -5.31 19.49
C ASP A 231 4.90 -6.49 19.65
N PRO A 232 6.23 -6.26 19.67
CA PRO A 232 7.22 -7.34 19.71
C PRO A 232 7.18 -8.12 21.03
N ARG A 233 6.57 -7.59 22.09
CA ARG A 233 6.46 -8.26 23.39
C ARG A 233 5.36 -9.31 23.42
N THR A 234 4.28 -9.07 22.68
CA THR A 234 3.05 -9.89 22.74
C THR A 234 2.74 -10.61 21.44
N GLY A 235 3.30 -10.15 20.31
CA GLY A 235 2.95 -10.58 18.96
C GLY A 235 1.58 -10.09 18.49
N MET A 236 0.91 -9.21 19.24
CA MET A 236 -0.34 -8.61 18.79
C MET A 236 -0.09 -7.73 17.58
N VAL A 237 -0.96 -7.84 16.58
CA VAL A 237 -0.91 -7.05 15.35
C VAL A 237 -2.02 -6.01 15.42
N TYR A 238 -1.70 -4.75 15.18
CA TYR A 238 -2.67 -3.68 14.99
C TYR A 238 -2.77 -3.36 13.51
N LEU A 239 -3.98 -3.13 13.01
CA LEU A 239 -4.25 -2.95 11.59
C LEU A 239 -5.13 -1.72 11.37
N THR A 240 -4.87 -1.00 10.30
CA THR A 240 -5.70 0.10 9.81
C THR A 240 -6.48 -0.33 8.57
N GLU A 241 -7.66 0.25 8.41
CA GLU A 241 -8.51 0.12 7.22
C GLU A 241 -8.65 1.51 6.59
N ASP A 242 -8.18 1.69 5.36
CA ASP A 242 -8.28 2.97 4.65
C ASP A 242 -9.63 3.09 3.92
N ASP A 243 -10.68 3.14 4.72
CA ASP A 243 -12.02 3.47 4.28
C ASP A 243 -12.60 4.57 5.16
N HIS A 244 -13.45 5.42 4.59
CA HIS A 244 -14.11 6.52 5.33
C HIS A 244 -14.98 6.03 6.50
N THR A 245 -15.43 4.78 6.44
CA THR A 245 -16.17 4.09 7.50
C THR A 245 -15.35 2.98 8.16
N GLY A 246 -14.06 2.90 7.83
CA GLY A 246 -13.12 1.91 8.33
C GLY A 246 -12.86 2.03 9.83
N LEU A 247 -12.34 0.94 10.40
CA LEU A 247 -12.06 0.84 11.82
C LEU A 247 -10.57 0.65 12.10
N PHE A 248 -10.21 0.79 13.38
CA PHE A 248 -8.90 0.41 13.88
C PHE A 248 -8.98 -0.98 14.54
N TYR A 249 -8.14 -1.91 14.11
CA TYR A 249 -8.22 -3.30 14.53
C TYR A 249 -7.03 -3.73 15.38
N ARG A 250 -7.26 -4.78 16.19
CA ARG A 250 -6.24 -5.54 16.90
C ARG A 250 -6.47 -7.03 16.69
N PHE A 251 -5.48 -7.71 16.15
CA PHE A 251 -5.42 -9.16 16.03
C PHE A 251 -4.51 -9.77 17.11
N ILE A 252 -5.05 -10.74 17.84
CA ILE A 252 -4.32 -11.51 18.86
C ILE A 252 -4.05 -12.90 18.26
N PRO A 253 -2.80 -13.22 17.87
CA PRO A 253 -2.51 -14.53 17.28
C PRO A 253 -2.65 -15.65 18.32
N ASN A 254 -3.08 -16.83 17.86
CA ASN A 254 -3.07 -18.06 18.67
C ASN A 254 -1.64 -18.45 19.07
N THR A 255 -0.67 -18.12 18.21
CA THR A 255 0.75 -18.36 18.45
C THR A 255 1.54 -17.19 17.87
N PRO A 256 2.12 -16.32 18.73
CA PRO A 256 3.00 -15.23 18.27
C PRO A 256 4.09 -15.75 17.34
N GLY A 257 4.30 -15.07 16.21
CA GLY A 257 5.27 -15.51 15.18
C GLY A 257 4.73 -16.49 14.15
N GLU A 258 3.53 -17.04 14.34
CA GLU A 258 2.90 -18.00 13.40
C GLU A 258 1.49 -17.54 13.02
N LEU A 259 1.38 -16.39 12.34
CA LEU A 259 0.10 -15.71 12.09
C LEU A 259 -0.89 -16.56 11.28
N VAL A 260 -0.39 -17.45 10.41
CA VAL A 260 -1.19 -18.40 9.63
C VAL A 260 -2.02 -19.35 10.49
N ARG A 261 -1.63 -19.58 11.76
CA ARG A 261 -2.38 -20.41 12.72
C ARG A 261 -3.62 -19.72 13.29
N GLY A 262 -3.91 -18.52 12.80
CA GLY A 262 -5.09 -17.76 13.14
C GLY A 262 -5.02 -17.14 14.53
N GLY A 263 -6.14 -16.60 14.97
CA GLY A 263 -6.22 -15.81 16.18
C GLY A 263 -7.58 -15.16 16.34
N LYS A 264 -7.62 -14.12 17.17
CA LYS A 264 -8.83 -13.35 17.45
C LYS A 264 -8.67 -11.92 16.95
N LEU A 265 -9.49 -11.54 15.98
CA LEU A 265 -9.63 -10.15 15.54
C LEU A 265 -10.58 -9.38 16.46
N GLN A 266 -10.23 -8.13 16.73
CA GLN A 266 -11.02 -7.18 17.52
C GLN A 266 -10.99 -5.84 16.80
N ALA A 267 -12.07 -5.07 16.92
CA ALA A 267 -12.12 -3.67 16.50
C ALA A 267 -12.14 -2.76 17.73
N LEU A 268 -11.54 -1.57 17.60
CA LEU A 268 -11.61 -0.51 18.59
C LEU A 268 -13.07 -0.04 18.75
N ALA A 269 -13.50 0.14 19.98
CA ALA A 269 -14.83 0.67 20.29
C ALA A 269 -14.78 1.56 21.53
N TRP A 270 -15.64 2.59 21.54
CA TRP A 270 -15.78 3.50 22.67
C TRP A 270 -16.82 2.98 23.66
N LYS A 271 -16.40 2.82 24.91
CA LYS A 271 -17.29 2.34 25.97
C LYS A 271 -18.39 3.36 26.23
N GLY A 272 -19.65 2.94 26.08
CA GLY A 272 -20.82 3.76 26.35
C GLY A 272 -21.17 4.78 25.25
N VAL A 273 -20.47 4.75 24.11
CA VAL A 273 -20.74 5.64 22.97
C VAL A 273 -20.91 4.79 21.70
N PRO A 274 -22.10 4.24 21.45
CA PRO A 274 -22.39 3.53 20.22
C PRO A 274 -22.23 4.46 19.01
N ALA A 275 -21.61 3.95 17.93
CA ALA A 275 -21.38 4.71 16.69
C ALA A 275 -20.71 6.08 16.94
N ALA A 276 -19.70 6.12 17.82
CA ALA A 276 -18.91 7.32 18.05
C ALA A 276 -18.32 7.83 16.72
N ASP A 277 -18.58 9.09 16.40
CA ASP A 277 -17.96 9.77 15.27
C ASP A 277 -16.56 10.23 15.66
N THR A 278 -15.55 9.65 15.03
CA THR A 278 -14.14 9.93 15.32
C THR A 278 -13.42 10.60 14.16
N ARG A 279 -14.19 11.13 13.20
CA ARG A 279 -13.63 11.90 12.10
C ARG A 279 -13.04 13.21 12.65
N ASN A 280 -11.91 13.61 12.07
CA ASN A 280 -11.18 14.83 12.41
C ASN A 280 -11.36 15.93 11.35
N HIS A 281 -12.37 15.78 10.48
CA HIS A 281 -12.75 16.72 9.43
C HIS A 281 -14.27 16.96 9.48
N ASP A 282 -14.68 18.18 9.12
CA ASP A 282 -16.08 18.63 9.09
C ASP A 282 -16.86 18.10 7.86
#